data_AF-A0A417JEL0-F1
#
_entry.id   AF-A0A417JEL0-F1
#
_cell.length_a   1.000
_cell.length_b   1.000
_cell.length_c   1.000
_cell.angle_alpha   90.00
_cell.angle_beta   90.00
_cell.angle_gamma   90.00
#
_symmetry.space_group_name_H-M   'P 1'
#
loop_
_entity.id
_entity.type
_entity.pdbx_description
1 polymer ?
#
loop_
_entity_poly.entity_id
_entity_poly.type
_entity_poly.pdbx_seq_one_letter_code
_entity_poly.pdbx_strand_id
1 'polypeptide(L)'
;MELLSGNAISNLNVSANMLRSNFYVCPVCGNVVHSMGEIAISCHGIQLLPEPAECMDENHKIRIEQVEDEYYIRIEHEMTKKHYISFVAALSSYGLQMVKLYPEGAPEARLKMSGVKKIFCYCNQDGLFYIDTRKR
;
A
#
# COMPACT_ATOMS: atom_id res chain seq x y z
N MET A 1 7.96 -22.84 6.59
CA MET A 1 8.12 -24.27 6.26
C MET A 1 7.35 -25.04 7.31
N GLU A 2 6.13 -25.47 6.96
CA GLU A 2 5.26 -26.38 7.72
C GLU A 2 4.40 -27.06 6.64
N LEU A 3 4.97 -28.06 5.95
CA LEU A 3 4.28 -28.91 4.97
C LEU A 3 3.84 -30.24 5.60
N LEU A 4 3.99 -30.39 6.92
CA LEU A 4 3.84 -31.66 7.63
C LEU A 4 2.58 -31.74 8.52
N SER A 5 1.77 -30.68 8.59
CA SER A 5 0.58 -30.63 9.45
C SER A 5 -0.73 -31.08 8.75
N GLY A 6 -0.65 -31.70 7.57
CA GLY A 6 -1.79 -32.39 6.93
C GLY A 6 -2.95 -31.51 6.44
N ASN A 7 -2.95 -30.22 6.78
CA ASN A 7 -3.87 -29.25 6.20
C ASN A 7 -3.25 -28.68 4.93
N ALA A 8 -3.78 -29.08 3.78
CA ALA A 8 -3.42 -28.48 2.51
C ALA A 8 -3.84 -27.01 2.53
N ILE A 9 -2.87 -26.10 2.69
CA ILE A 9 -3.10 -24.68 2.42
C ILE A 9 -3.35 -24.57 0.91
N SER A 10 -4.62 -24.50 0.52
CA SER A 10 -4.99 -24.26 -0.87
C SER A 10 -4.79 -22.79 -1.18
N ASN A 11 -3.94 -22.50 -2.15
CA ASN A 11 -3.78 -21.15 -2.65
C ASN A 11 -5.05 -20.77 -3.43
N LEU A 12 -5.85 -19.86 -2.87
CA LEU A 12 -7.07 -19.36 -3.50
C LEU A 12 -6.80 -18.23 -4.51
N ASN A 13 -5.54 -17.86 -4.75
CA ASN A 13 -5.19 -16.81 -5.70
C ASN A 13 -5.44 -17.30 -7.13
N VAL A 14 -6.62 -16.98 -7.63
CA VAL A 14 -6.96 -17.14 -9.04
C VAL A 14 -6.28 -16.01 -9.82
N SER A 15 -5.34 -16.39 -10.70
CA SER A 15 -4.80 -15.60 -11.83
C SER A 15 -4.12 -14.24 -11.55
N ALA A 16 -3.54 -14.02 -10.36
CA ALA A 16 -2.67 -12.87 -10.06
C ALA A 16 -3.22 -11.50 -10.55
N ASN A 17 -4.47 -11.20 -10.21
CA ASN A 17 -5.14 -9.96 -10.58
C ASN A 17 -4.62 -8.77 -9.73
N MET A 18 -4.17 -7.70 -10.38
CA MET A 18 -3.71 -6.48 -9.71
C MET A 18 -4.75 -5.86 -8.77
N LEU A 19 -6.04 -5.97 -9.05
CA LEU A 19 -7.08 -5.45 -8.17
C LEU A 19 -7.24 -6.25 -6.86
N ARG A 20 -6.58 -7.42 -6.74
CA ARG A 20 -6.46 -8.22 -5.52
C ARG A 20 -5.11 -7.99 -4.83
N SER A 21 -4.55 -6.79 -4.98
CA SER A 21 -3.28 -6.42 -4.37
C SER A 21 -3.39 -6.38 -2.84
N ASN A 22 -2.45 -7.05 -2.19
CA ASN A 22 -2.25 -6.99 -0.75
C ASN A 22 -0.91 -6.33 -0.44
N PHE A 23 -0.85 -5.62 0.67
CA PHE A 23 0.39 -5.05 1.22
C PHE A 23 0.67 -5.71 2.57
N TYR A 24 1.93 -6.04 2.81
CA TYR A 24 2.42 -6.62 4.06
C TYR A 24 3.52 -5.71 4.57
N VAL A 25 3.42 -5.25 5.81
CA VAL A 25 4.42 -4.37 6.40
C VAL A 25 5.05 -5.04 7.62
N CYS A 26 6.38 -5.08 7.66
CA CYS A 26 7.09 -5.59 8.81
C CYS A 26 7.19 -4.50 9.90
N PRO A 27 6.66 -4.73 11.12
CA PRO A 27 6.68 -3.73 12.18
C PRO A 27 8.08 -3.48 12.76
N VAL A 28 9.04 -4.37 12.48
CA VAL A 28 10.41 -4.29 13.03
C VAL A 28 11.31 -3.43 12.15
N CYS A 29 11.28 -3.62 10.83
CA CYS A 29 12.19 -2.95 9.90
C CYS A 29 11.49 -2.02 8.89
N GLY A 30 10.16 -2.00 8.86
CA GLY A 30 9.38 -1.23 7.89
C GLY A 30 9.46 -1.75 6.45
N ASN A 31 9.93 -2.99 6.23
CA ASN A 31 9.92 -3.61 4.91
C ASN A 31 8.48 -3.78 4.43
N VAL A 32 8.23 -3.46 3.16
CA VAL A 32 6.91 -3.52 2.55
C VAL A 32 6.96 -4.54 1.43
N VAL A 33 6.02 -5.48 1.44
CA VAL A 33 5.86 -6.46 0.37
C VAL A 33 4.49 -6.30 -0.24
N HIS A 34 4.45 -6.24 -1.57
CA HIS A 34 3.22 -6.27 -2.34
C HIS A 34 3.06 -7.65 -2.99
N SER A 35 1.82 -8.15 -3.01
CA SER A 35 1.47 -9.38 -3.74
C SER A 35 0.11 -9.26 -4.39
N MET A 36 -0.12 -10.06 -5.43
CA MET A 36 -1.40 -10.14 -6.15
C MET A 36 -2.21 -11.33 -5.62
N GLY A 37 -2.70 -11.18 -4.39
CA GLY A 37 -3.38 -12.22 -3.62
C GLY A 37 -2.65 -12.55 -2.32
N GLU A 38 -3.28 -13.35 -1.46
CA GLU A 38 -2.75 -13.64 -0.13
C GLU A 38 -1.57 -14.63 -0.20
N ILE A 39 -0.50 -14.34 0.52
CA ILE A 39 0.68 -15.18 0.61
C ILE A 39 1.09 -15.40 2.06
N ALA A 40 1.69 -16.56 2.34
CA ALA A 40 2.38 -16.80 3.60
C ALA A 40 3.80 -16.22 3.50
N ILE A 41 4.03 -15.09 4.18
CA ILE A 41 5.33 -14.41 4.18
C ILE A 41 5.75 -14.07 5.62
N SER A 42 7.05 -14.15 5.89
CA SER A 42 7.63 -13.73 7.15
C SER A 42 8.79 -12.76 6.95
N CYS A 43 8.96 -11.86 7.91
CA CYS A 43 10.09 -10.93 7.97
C CYS A 43 10.51 -10.79 9.44
N HIS A 44 11.81 -10.89 9.75
CA HIS A 44 12.34 -10.92 11.12
C HIS A 44 11.71 -12.03 12.00
N GLY A 45 11.36 -13.18 11.39
CA GLY A 45 10.73 -14.30 12.10
C GLY A 45 9.24 -14.08 12.44
N ILE A 46 8.68 -12.92 12.11
CA ILE A 46 7.26 -12.60 12.31
C ILE A 46 6.51 -12.96 11.04
N GLN A 47 5.41 -13.71 11.17
CA GLN A 47 4.47 -13.91 10.07
C GLN A 47 3.70 -12.60 9.82
N LEU A 48 3.81 -12.08 8.61
CA LEU A 48 3.11 -10.85 8.24
C LEU A 48 1.69 -11.18 7.78
N LEU A 49 0.75 -10.32 8.17
CA LEU A 49 -0.63 -10.35 7.71
C LEU A 49 -0.84 -9.25 6.66
N PRO A 50 -1.80 -9.42 5.73
CA PRO A 50 -2.16 -8.36 4.80
C PRO A 50 -2.74 -7.17 5.59
N GLU A 51 -2.24 -5.98 5.28
CA GLU A 51 -2.75 -4.73 5.85
C GLU A 51 -4.18 -4.47 5.34
N PRO A 52 -5.16 -4.30 6.24
CA PRO A 52 -6.51 -3.91 5.84
C PRO A 52 -6.46 -2.49 5.26
N ALA A 53 -7.08 -2.30 4.10
CA ALA A 53 -7.16 -1.00 3.46
C ALA A 53 -8.49 -0.31 3.80
N GLU A 54 -8.41 0.87 4.39
CA GLU A 54 -9.57 1.68 4.78
C GLU A 54 -9.75 2.89 3.85
N CYS A 55 -10.98 3.41 3.76
CA CYS A 55 -11.20 4.70 3.10
C CYS A 55 -10.48 5.80 3.91
N MET A 56 -9.97 6.81 3.23
CA MET A 56 -9.31 7.94 3.88
C MET A 56 -10.19 8.59 4.97
N ASP A 57 -9.54 9.04 6.03
CA ASP A 57 -10.13 9.86 7.09
C ASP A 57 -9.60 11.31 7.05
N GLU A 58 -9.88 12.10 8.09
CA GLU A 58 -9.42 13.48 8.18
C GLU A 58 -7.89 13.61 8.42
N ASN A 59 -7.24 12.60 8.99
CA ASN A 59 -5.79 12.60 9.28
C ASN A 59 -4.97 11.96 8.14
N HIS A 60 -5.61 11.26 7.22
CA HIS A 60 -4.99 10.53 6.10
C HIS A 60 -5.55 11.00 4.75
N LYS A 61 -5.91 12.29 4.67
CA LYS A 61 -6.61 12.83 3.51
C LYS A 61 -5.66 12.97 2.32
N ILE A 62 -5.88 12.15 1.30
CA ILE A 62 -5.13 12.17 0.05
C ILE A 62 -5.77 13.19 -0.90
N ARG A 63 -5.03 14.24 -1.24
CA ARG A 63 -5.37 15.21 -2.29
C ARG A 63 -4.61 14.85 -3.56
N ILE A 64 -5.34 14.83 -4.67
CA ILE A 64 -4.80 14.45 -5.98
C ILE A 64 -5.02 15.61 -6.94
N GLU A 65 -3.92 16.07 -7.54
CA GLU A 65 -3.93 17.04 -8.62
C GLU A 65 -3.36 16.40 -9.89
N GLN A 66 -3.98 16.69 -11.03
CA GLN A 66 -3.46 16.26 -12.33
C GLN A 66 -2.51 17.33 -12.84
N VAL A 67 -1.27 16.93 -13.11
CA VAL A 67 -0.22 17.78 -13.67
C VAL A 67 0.38 17.04 -14.85
N GLU A 68 0.07 17.50 -16.06
CA GLU A 68 0.46 16.84 -17.31
C GLU A 68 -0.02 15.38 -17.37
N ASP A 69 0.90 14.40 -17.42
CA ASP A 69 0.61 12.96 -17.43
C ASP A 69 0.78 12.29 -16.05
N GLU A 70 0.90 13.09 -14.99
CA GLU A 70 1.12 12.64 -13.61
C GLU A 70 0.00 13.05 -12.65
N TYR A 71 -0.21 12.21 -11.64
CA TYR A 71 -0.85 12.61 -10.40
C TYR A 71 0.20 13.18 -9.46
N TYR A 72 0.03 14.44 -9.07
CA TYR A 72 0.69 15.01 -7.91
C TYR A 72 -0.20 14.78 -6.69
N ILE A 73 0.32 14.01 -5.74
CA ILE A 73 -0.38 13.54 -4.56
C ILE A 73 0.18 14.27 -3.35
N ARG A 74 -0.70 14.82 -2.51
CA ARG A 74 -0.36 15.41 -1.21
C ARG A 74 -1.23 14.77 -0.14
N ILE A 75 -0.63 14.39 0.97
CA ILE A 75 -1.34 13.74 2.07
C ILE A 75 -1.33 14.70 3.26
N GLU A 76 -2.50 15.02 3.78
CA GLU A 76 -2.62 15.85 4.98
C GLU A 76 -2.35 15.00 6.22
N HIS A 77 -1.07 14.74 6.51
CA HIS A 77 -0.63 13.86 7.59
C HIS A 77 0.65 14.39 8.26
N GLU A 78 0.84 14.10 9.55
CA GLU A 78 2.03 14.46 10.31
C GLU A 78 3.27 13.65 9.85
N MET A 79 4.43 14.28 9.69
CA MET A 79 5.66 13.61 9.26
C MET A 79 6.76 13.79 10.30
N THR A 80 6.62 13.17 11.47
CA THR A 80 7.68 13.13 12.49
C THR A 80 8.51 11.85 12.41
N LYS A 81 9.63 11.81 13.14
CA LYS A 81 10.46 10.60 13.31
C LYS A 81 9.69 9.37 13.79
N LYS A 82 8.58 9.55 14.50
CA LYS A 82 7.78 8.46 15.10
C LYS A 82 6.48 8.20 14.35
N HIS A 83 5.92 9.21 13.69
CA HIS A 83 4.62 9.13 13.04
C HIS A 83 4.71 9.74 11.64
N TYR A 84 4.58 8.90 10.62
CA TYR A 84 4.81 9.29 9.23
C TYR A 84 4.14 8.33 8.24
N ILE A 85 3.89 8.83 7.04
CA ILE A 85 3.54 8.01 5.89
C ILE A 85 4.79 7.31 5.38
N SER A 86 4.76 5.99 5.32
CA SER A 86 5.89 5.14 4.89
C SER A 86 5.99 5.02 3.38
N PHE A 87 4.85 4.96 2.68
CA PHE A 87 4.81 4.88 1.22
C PHE A 87 3.48 5.38 0.66
N VAL A 88 3.52 5.73 -0.62
CA VAL A 88 2.36 5.96 -1.48
C VAL A 88 2.43 4.95 -2.63
N ALA A 89 1.30 4.35 -2.98
CA ALA A 89 1.23 3.40 -4.08
C ALA A 89 0.05 3.68 -5.00
N ALA A 90 0.28 3.68 -6.32
CA ALA A 90 -0.75 3.86 -7.33
C ALA A 90 -0.96 2.55 -8.11
N LEU A 91 -2.15 1.99 -7.96
CA LEU A 91 -2.54 0.71 -8.53
C LEU A 91 -3.34 0.92 -9.81
N SER A 92 -2.89 0.30 -10.90
CA SER A 92 -3.63 0.20 -12.17
C SER A 92 -4.04 -1.25 -12.43
N SER A 93 -4.75 -1.50 -13.53
CA SER A 93 -5.08 -2.87 -13.95
C SER A 93 -3.85 -3.68 -14.42
N TYR A 94 -2.72 -3.02 -14.71
CA TYR A 94 -1.54 -3.64 -15.31
C TYR A 94 -0.30 -3.63 -14.41
N GLY A 95 -0.29 -2.78 -13.39
CA GLY A 95 0.93 -2.38 -12.70
C GLY A 95 0.67 -1.64 -11.40
N LEU A 96 1.66 -1.67 -10.52
CA LEU A 96 1.74 -0.89 -9.31
C LEU A 96 2.96 0.03 -9.41
N GLN A 97 2.77 1.31 -9.12
CA GLN A 97 3.87 2.24 -8.86
C GLN A 97 3.92 2.51 -7.36
N MET A 98 5.10 2.48 -6.74
CA MET A 98 5.27 2.72 -5.31
C MET A 98 6.41 3.72 -5.07
N VAL A 99 6.16 4.70 -4.21
CA VAL A 99 7.13 5.70 -3.78
C VAL A 99 7.28 5.60 -2.26
N LYS A 100 8.50 5.42 -1.79
CA LYS A 100 8.83 5.48 -0.36
C LYS A 100 8.88 6.94 0.09
N LEU A 101 8.25 7.21 1.22
CA LEU A 101 8.35 8.47 1.93
C LEU A 101 9.15 8.25 3.21
N TYR A 102 9.78 9.30 3.69
CA TYR A 102 10.66 9.26 4.85
C TYR A 102 10.15 10.21 5.93
N PRO A 103 10.36 9.88 7.22
CA PRO A 103 10.04 10.79 8.33
C PRO A 103 10.64 12.18 8.11
N GLU A 104 9.95 13.23 8.58
CA GLU A 104 10.38 14.64 8.46
C GLU A 104 10.43 15.18 7.01
N GLY A 105 10.10 14.34 6.01
CA GLY A 105 9.92 14.75 4.63
C GLY A 105 8.51 15.24 4.32
N ALA A 106 8.36 15.88 3.16
CA ALA A 106 7.05 16.26 2.66
C ALA A 106 6.21 15.00 2.34
N PRO A 107 4.95 14.90 2.83
CA PRO A 107 4.07 13.78 2.55
C PRO A 107 3.45 13.89 1.15
N GLU A 108 4.29 13.85 0.11
CA GLU A 108 3.90 14.06 -1.28
C GLU A 108 4.57 13.07 -2.23
N ALA A 109 3.92 12.78 -3.35
CA ALA A 109 4.45 11.90 -4.39
C ALA A 109 3.98 12.31 -5.78
N ARG A 110 4.77 11.99 -6.80
CA ARG A 110 4.40 12.11 -8.22
C ARG A 110 4.37 10.71 -8.83
N LEU A 111 3.24 10.36 -9.43
CA LEU A 111 2.98 9.03 -9.99
C LEU A 111 2.34 9.18 -11.36
N LYS A 112 2.76 8.39 -12.35
CA LYS A 112 2.16 8.47 -13.68
C LYS A 112 0.69 8.06 -13.64
N MET A 113 -0.16 8.78 -14.36
CA MET A 113 -1.60 8.51 -14.35
C MET A 113 -1.91 7.10 -14.86
N SER A 114 -1.26 6.63 -15.95
CA SER A 114 -1.20 5.25 -16.46
C SER A 114 -2.42 4.34 -16.20
N GLY A 115 -3.63 4.87 -16.32
CA GLY A 115 -4.87 4.15 -16.01
C GLY A 115 -5.02 3.70 -14.55
N VAL A 116 -4.32 4.32 -13.60
CA VAL A 116 -4.44 4.12 -12.15
C VAL A 116 -5.91 4.19 -11.75
N LYS A 117 -6.29 3.25 -10.89
CA LYS A 117 -7.65 2.99 -10.39
C LYS A 117 -7.79 3.36 -8.93
N LYS A 118 -6.72 3.15 -8.15
CA LYS A 118 -6.70 3.37 -6.70
C LYS A 118 -5.32 3.88 -6.29
N ILE A 119 -5.31 4.83 -5.37
CA ILE A 119 -4.09 5.31 -4.69
C ILE A 119 -4.18 4.88 -3.24
N PHE A 120 -3.07 4.39 -2.70
CA PHE A 120 -2.90 3.97 -1.34
C PHE A 120 -1.84 4.83 -0.64
N CYS A 121 -2.00 5.05 0.66
CA CYS A 121 -0.92 5.50 1.54
C CYS A 121 -0.90 4.68 2.82
N TYR A 122 0.28 4.41 3.36
CA TYR A 122 0.44 3.66 4.60
C TYR A 122 1.04 4.54 5.68
N CYS A 123 0.30 4.76 6.77
CA CYS A 123 0.80 5.33 8.01
C CYS A 123 1.43 4.23 8.86
N ASN A 124 2.60 4.51 9.45
CA ASN A 124 3.31 3.53 10.28
C ASN A 124 2.62 3.22 11.62
N GLN A 125 1.60 4.00 12.02
CA GLN A 125 0.82 3.77 13.24
C GLN A 125 -0.62 3.39 12.95
N ASP A 126 -1.26 4.07 11.98
CA ASP A 126 -2.69 3.95 11.74
C ASP A 126 -3.04 3.01 10.58
N GLY A 127 -2.05 2.49 9.84
CA GLY A 127 -2.26 1.45 8.83
C GLY A 127 -2.45 1.98 7.41
N LEU A 128 -3.17 1.23 6.57
CA LEU A 128 -3.29 1.44 5.13
C LEU A 128 -4.60 2.13 4.76
N PHE A 129 -4.50 3.23 4.01
CA PHE A 129 -5.64 4.00 3.52
C PHE A 129 -5.67 4.07 2.00
N TYR A 130 -6.84 4.27 1.41
CA TYR A 130 -7.00 4.40 -0.03
C TYR A 130 -8.06 5.40 -0.50
N ILE A 131 -7.89 5.84 -1.75
CA ILE A 131 -8.91 6.54 -2.55
C ILE A 131 -8.98 5.94 -3.96
N ASP A 132 -10.19 5.79 -4.48
CA ASP A 132 -10.41 5.45 -5.89
C ASP A 132 -10.25 6.70 -6.77
N THR A 133 -9.46 6.59 -7.84
CA THR A 133 -9.20 7.71 -8.78
C THR A 133 -10.31 7.90 -9.80
N ARG A 134 -11.22 6.93 -9.94
CA ARG A 134 -12.39 7.05 -10.80
C ARG A 134 -13.53 7.71 -10.04
N LYS A 135 -13.87 8.96 -10.38
CA LYS A 135 -15.21 9.47 -10.12
C LYS A 135 -16.19 8.67 -10.99
N ARG A 136 -17.25 8.13 -10.36
CA ARG A 136 -18.47 7.74 -11.08
C ARG A 136 -19.05 8.94 -11.79
#